data_AF-A0A5C9EJB8-F1
#
_entry.id   AF-A0A5C9EJB8-F1
#
_cell.length_a   1.000
_cell.length_b   1.000
_cell.length_c   1.000
_cell.angle_alpha   90.00
_cell.angle_beta   90.00
_cell.angle_gamma   90.00
#
_symmetry.space_group_name_H-M   'P 1'
#
loop_
_entity.id
_entity.type
_entity.pdbx_description
1 polymer ?
#
loop_
_entity_poly.entity_id
_entity_poly.type
_entity_poly.pdbx_seq_one_letter_code
_entity_poly.pdbx_strand_id
1 'polypeptide(L)'
;MIIEILKMIFHVIGFLIMCLMVYISIKFMLSYKKVHSPILLGGIAFALTFLAALFYFTLRFFFGLFGIDISLDYRTALFVIYGVDFMVVVSWFYITYQLMYSQNKFVKQMFYIFLALNILWELFFFYMIFFSEILIETAELIVFIYDLFALLLTMVFILFLAIKSLKSNDDVLKTRGFSLLMGLILCVISLIIEDGVFTPEWAFLDTIMRILLLLGVFLLFQGFFIGEESKIFKIYNSIKMKKKED
;
A
#
# COMPACT_ATOMS: atom_id res chain seq x y z
N MET A 1 -30.65 11.61 -3.01
CA MET A 1 -30.79 10.20 -3.45
C MET A 1 -29.59 9.66 -4.22
N ILE A 2 -29.37 9.95 -5.52
CA ILE A 2 -28.23 9.36 -6.28
C ILE A 2 -26.86 9.71 -5.66
N ILE A 3 -26.66 10.97 -5.27
CA ILE A 3 -25.40 11.42 -4.63
C ILE A 3 -25.18 10.72 -3.28
N GLU A 4 -26.24 10.50 -2.50
CA GLU A 4 -26.15 9.79 -1.20
C GLU A 4 -25.84 8.30 -1.40
N ILE A 5 -26.40 7.69 -2.44
CA ILE A 5 -26.06 6.31 -2.83
C ILE A 5 -24.59 6.22 -3.24
N LEU A 6 -24.08 7.17 -4.03
CA LEU A 6 -22.67 7.21 -4.43
C LEU A 6 -21.73 7.43 -3.22
N LYS A 7 -22.08 8.32 -2.29
CA LYS A 7 -21.35 8.47 -1.02
C LYS A 7 -21.32 7.16 -0.23
N MET A 8 -22.45 6.48 -0.13
CA MET A 8 -22.54 5.19 0.56
C MET A 8 -21.63 4.15 -0.12
N ILE A 9 -21.66 4.05 -1.45
CA ILE A 9 -20.78 3.16 -2.23
C ILE A 9 -19.31 3.52 -1.99
N PHE A 10 -18.95 4.81 -2.04
CA PHE A 10 -17.60 5.31 -1.81
C PHE A 10 -17.04 4.86 -0.46
N HIS A 11 -17.83 4.97 0.61
CA HIS A 11 -17.42 4.50 1.93
C HIS A 11 -17.41 2.96 2.06
N VAL A 12 -18.37 2.26 1.44
CA VAL A 12 -18.40 0.79 1.41
C VAL A 12 -17.17 0.24 0.70
N ILE A 13 -16.71 0.86 -0.40
CA ILE A 13 -15.46 0.46 -1.07
C ILE A 13 -14.26 0.63 -0.12
N GLY A 14 -14.20 1.73 0.63
CA GLY A 14 -13.18 1.93 1.68
C GLY A 14 -13.21 0.82 2.74
N PHE A 15 -14.40 0.44 3.20
CA PHE A 15 -14.56 -0.68 4.13
C PHE A 15 -14.15 -2.03 3.53
N LEU A 16 -14.44 -2.27 2.25
CA LEU A 16 -14.02 -3.48 1.54
C LEU A 16 -12.50 -3.56 1.38
N ILE A 17 -11.81 -2.43 1.16
CA ILE A 17 -10.34 -2.36 1.19
C ILE A 17 -9.83 -2.86 2.54
N MET A 18 -10.40 -2.38 3.65
CA MET A 18 -10.00 -2.80 4.98
C MET A 18 -10.22 -4.32 5.19
N CYS A 19 -11.41 -4.83 4.87
CA CYS A 19 -11.71 -6.28 4.97
C CYS A 19 -10.73 -7.14 4.16
N LEU A 20 -10.39 -6.71 2.94
CA LEU A 20 -9.40 -7.36 2.10
C LEU A 20 -8.02 -7.38 2.76
N MET A 21 -7.60 -6.26 3.35
CA MET A 21 -6.30 -6.13 4.03
C MET A 21 -6.22 -6.98 5.30
N VAL A 22 -7.31 -7.10 6.07
CA VAL A 22 -7.42 -8.04 7.20
C VAL A 22 -7.26 -9.48 6.71
N TYR A 23 -7.99 -9.86 5.67
CA TYR A 23 -7.90 -11.20 5.08
C TYR A 23 -6.48 -11.52 4.59
N ILE A 24 -5.84 -10.59 3.88
CA ILE A 24 -4.46 -10.72 3.41
C ILE A 24 -3.49 -10.90 4.59
N SER A 25 -3.63 -10.09 5.65
CA SER A 25 -2.81 -10.17 6.86
C SER A 25 -2.91 -11.55 7.53
N ILE A 26 -4.14 -12.05 7.73
CA ILE A 26 -4.39 -13.38 8.31
C ILE A 26 -3.76 -14.46 7.44
N LYS A 27 -3.93 -14.38 6.11
CA LYS A 27 -3.35 -15.34 5.18
C LYS A 27 -1.83 -15.34 5.24
N PHE A 28 -1.18 -14.18 5.32
CA PHE A 28 0.27 -14.12 5.49
C PHE A 28 0.72 -14.69 6.82
N MET A 29 -0.01 -14.45 7.91
CA MET A 29 0.29 -15.03 9.22
C MET A 29 0.19 -16.56 9.21
N LEU A 30 -0.87 -17.11 8.60
CA LEU A 30 -1.04 -18.56 8.44
C LEU A 30 0.06 -19.19 7.56
N SER A 31 0.45 -18.53 6.47
CA SER A 31 1.55 -18.97 5.61
C SER A 31 2.90 -18.88 6.32
N TYR A 32 3.13 -17.83 7.12
CA TYR A 32 4.37 -17.65 7.87
C TYR A 32 4.56 -18.75 8.91
N LYS A 33 3.50 -19.14 9.63
CA LYS A 33 3.53 -20.27 10.58
C LYS A 33 3.97 -21.59 9.94
N LYS A 34 3.82 -21.75 8.62
CA LYS A 34 4.20 -22.97 7.89
C LYS A 34 5.60 -22.91 7.29
N VAL A 35 5.96 -21.77 6.71
CA VAL A 35 7.15 -21.64 5.85
C VAL A 35 8.28 -20.85 6.54
N HIS A 36 7.96 -20.11 7.61
CA HIS A 36 8.89 -19.23 8.33
C HIS A 36 9.66 -18.25 7.43
N SER A 37 9.11 -17.91 6.26
CA SER A 37 9.77 -17.03 5.30
C SER A 37 9.78 -15.57 5.81
N PRO A 38 10.96 -14.92 5.87
CA PRO A 38 11.08 -13.53 6.30
C PRO A 38 10.28 -12.55 5.43
N ILE A 39 10.03 -12.87 4.16
CA ILE A 39 9.20 -12.06 3.25
C ILE A 39 7.76 -11.94 3.77
N LEU A 40 7.22 -13.00 4.37
CA LEU A 40 5.87 -13.01 4.92
C LEU A 40 5.76 -12.16 6.19
N LEU A 41 6.82 -12.04 6.99
CA LEU A 41 6.86 -11.08 8.10
C LEU A 41 6.76 -9.63 7.60
N GLY A 42 7.49 -9.30 6.52
CA GLY A 42 7.36 -8.01 5.86
C GLY A 42 5.95 -7.75 5.35
N GLY A 43 5.32 -8.76 4.73
CA GLY A 43 3.93 -8.69 4.29
C GLY A 43 2.92 -8.51 5.42
N ILE A 44 3.13 -9.16 6.58
CA ILE A 44 2.31 -8.99 7.78
C ILE A 44 2.44 -7.57 8.33
N ALA A 45 3.68 -7.10 8.52
CA ALA A 45 3.95 -5.74 9.01
C ALA A 45 3.32 -4.68 8.09
N PHE A 46 3.49 -4.84 6.78
CA PHE A 46 2.89 -3.96 5.77
C PHE A 46 1.36 -3.92 5.88
N ALA A 47 0.73 -5.08 5.94
CA ALA A 47 -0.73 -5.18 5.94
C ALA A 47 -1.35 -4.69 7.26
N LEU A 48 -0.72 -4.94 8.41
CA LEU A 48 -1.13 -4.40 9.71
C LEU A 48 -0.97 -2.89 9.79
N THR A 49 0.08 -2.35 9.19
CA THR A 49 0.34 -0.90 9.16
C THR A 49 -0.68 -0.17 8.30
N PHE A 50 -0.98 -0.72 7.12
CA PHE A 50 -2.03 -0.18 6.25
C PHE A 50 -3.41 -0.23 6.92
N LEU A 51 -3.69 -1.26 7.73
CA LEU A 51 -4.89 -1.32 8.56
C LEU A 51 -4.90 -0.25 9.66
N ALA A 52 -3.75 0.04 10.28
CA ALA A 52 -3.63 1.10 11.27
C ALA A 52 -3.90 2.48 10.65
N ALA A 53 -3.42 2.75 9.43
CA ALA A 53 -3.70 3.98 8.68
C ALA A 53 -5.21 4.14 8.39
N LEU A 54 -5.89 3.06 8.04
CA LEU A 54 -7.32 3.07 7.73
C LEU A 54 -8.22 3.05 8.98
N PHE A 55 -7.69 2.71 10.15
CA PHE A 55 -8.47 2.47 11.36
C PHE A 55 -9.24 3.71 11.81
N TYR A 56 -8.58 4.87 11.87
CA TYR A 56 -9.23 6.12 12.26
C TYR A 56 -10.31 6.57 11.27
N PHE A 57 -10.02 6.55 9.97
CA PHE A 57 -10.99 6.90 8.94
C PHE A 57 -12.21 5.97 8.95
N THR A 58 -11.99 4.70 9.27
CA THR A 58 -13.06 3.71 9.42
C THR A 58 -13.90 3.97 10.66
N LEU A 59 -13.27 4.25 11.81
CA LEU A 59 -14.00 4.61 13.04
C LEU A 59 -14.81 5.88 12.83
N ARG A 60 -14.21 6.93 12.26
CA ARG A 60 -14.90 8.18 11.93
C ARG A 60 -16.09 7.94 11.01
N PHE A 61 -15.95 7.09 9.98
CA PHE A 61 -17.07 6.72 9.12
C PHE A 61 -18.16 5.96 9.89
N PHE A 62 -17.79 4.93 10.65
CA PHE A 62 -18.75 4.11 11.40
C PHE A 62 -19.53 4.92 12.43
N PHE A 63 -18.85 5.72 13.25
CA PHE A 63 -19.48 6.59 14.24
C PHE A 63 -20.27 7.74 13.59
N GLY A 64 -19.83 8.23 12.44
CA GLY A 64 -20.58 9.17 11.61
C GLY A 64 -21.94 8.64 11.16
N LEU A 65 -22.09 7.32 10.92
CA LEU A 65 -23.40 6.70 10.62
C LEU A 65 -24.39 6.80 11.80
N PHE A 66 -23.89 6.94 13.02
CA PHE A 66 -24.70 7.14 14.23
C PHE A 66 -24.81 8.61 14.64
N GLY A 67 -24.32 9.54 13.82
CA GLY A 67 -24.32 10.98 14.10
C GLY A 67 -23.29 11.41 15.16
N ILE A 68 -22.31 10.57 15.47
CA ILE A 68 -21.25 10.88 16.44
C ILE A 68 -20.07 11.49 15.68
N ASP A 69 -19.80 12.77 15.92
CA ASP A 69 -18.64 13.46 15.36
C ASP A 69 -17.39 13.20 16.22
N ILE A 70 -16.41 12.54 15.61
CA ILE A 70 -15.08 12.32 16.18
C ILE A 70 -14.14 13.25 15.43
N SER A 71 -14.10 14.50 15.86
CA SER A 71 -13.15 15.49 15.35
C SER A 71 -11.81 15.33 16.08
N LEU A 72 -10.73 15.28 15.30
CA LEU A 72 -9.37 15.41 15.81
C LEU A 72 -8.91 16.84 15.58
N ASP A 73 -8.08 17.35 16.48
CA ASP A 73 -7.28 18.53 16.18
C ASP A 73 -6.32 18.23 15.03
N TYR A 74 -5.90 19.28 14.32
CA TYR A 74 -5.16 19.15 13.07
C TYR A 74 -3.83 18.41 13.22
N ARG A 75 -3.14 18.59 14.35
CA ARG A 75 -1.85 17.94 14.63
C ARG A 75 -2.04 16.44 14.89
N THR A 76 -3.06 16.08 15.67
CA THR A 76 -3.40 14.67 15.87
C THR A 76 -3.89 14.03 14.57
N ALA A 77 -4.62 14.75 13.72
CA ALA A 77 -5.00 14.26 12.40
C ALA A 77 -3.78 13.96 11.52
N LEU A 78 -2.78 14.86 11.46
CA LEU A 78 -1.52 14.62 10.75
C LEU A 78 -0.80 13.38 11.27
N PHE A 79 -0.70 13.20 12.59
CA PHE A 79 -0.09 12.00 13.16
C PHE A 79 -0.82 10.71 12.78
N VAL A 80 -2.14 10.73 12.79
CA VAL A 80 -2.96 9.56 12.45
C VAL A 80 -2.85 9.20 10.96
N ILE A 81 -2.73 10.20 10.09
CA ILE A 81 -2.59 9.99 8.64
C ILE A 81 -1.20 9.46 8.30
N TYR A 82 -0.15 10.12 8.81
CA TYR A 82 1.22 9.92 8.34
C TYR A 82 2.11 9.13 9.32
N GLY A 83 1.73 9.00 10.60
CA GLY A 83 2.54 8.37 11.65
C GLY A 83 2.73 6.86 11.49
N VAL A 84 2.14 6.27 10.46
CA VAL A 84 2.33 4.86 10.09
C VAL A 84 2.98 4.70 8.71
N ASP A 85 3.17 5.77 7.95
CA ASP A 85 3.74 5.70 6.60
C ASP A 85 5.19 5.23 6.62
N PHE A 86 5.94 5.54 7.68
CA PHE A 86 7.29 4.99 7.86
C PHE A 86 7.28 3.45 7.90
N MET A 87 6.32 2.83 8.59
CA MET A 87 6.22 1.38 8.70
C MET A 87 5.83 0.75 7.35
N VAL A 88 4.99 1.44 6.57
CA VAL A 88 4.61 1.04 5.21
C VAL A 88 5.85 1.02 4.32
N VAL A 89 6.62 2.11 4.33
CA VAL A 89 7.84 2.28 3.55
C VAL A 89 8.91 1.28 3.98
N VAL A 90 9.20 1.16 5.28
CA VAL A 90 10.18 0.18 5.81
C VAL A 90 9.79 -1.25 5.44
N SER A 91 8.51 -1.61 5.55
CA SER A 91 8.03 -2.94 5.18
C SER A 91 8.20 -3.21 3.69
N TRP A 92 7.94 -2.21 2.84
CA TRP A 92 8.19 -2.29 1.39
C TRP A 92 9.65 -2.54 1.05
N PHE A 93 10.54 -1.77 1.68
CA PHE A 93 11.98 -1.89 1.52
C PHE A 93 12.49 -3.24 1.97
N TYR A 94 11.96 -3.74 3.09
CA TYR A 94 12.32 -5.04 3.62
C TYR A 94 11.87 -6.17 2.68
N ILE A 95 10.63 -6.14 2.17
CA ILE A 95 10.13 -7.12 1.18
C ILE A 95 11.01 -7.10 -0.07
N THR A 96 11.33 -5.91 -0.59
CA THR A 96 12.17 -5.73 -1.77
C THR A 96 13.58 -6.27 -1.57
N TYR A 97 14.19 -5.95 -0.42
CA TYR A 97 15.50 -6.47 -0.01
C TYR A 97 15.49 -8.00 0.02
N GLN A 98 14.51 -8.61 0.68
CA GLN A 98 14.41 -10.06 0.82
C GLN A 98 14.19 -10.77 -0.52
N LEU A 99 13.40 -10.17 -1.42
CA LEU A 99 13.11 -10.77 -2.73
C LEU A 99 14.27 -10.67 -3.73
N MET A 100 15.05 -9.60 -3.70
CA MET A 100 16.05 -9.38 -4.74
C MET A 100 17.48 -9.69 -4.35
N TYR A 101 17.83 -9.53 -3.06
CA TYR A 101 19.22 -9.38 -2.67
C TYR A 101 19.50 -9.83 -1.23
N SER A 102 18.73 -10.77 -0.69
CA SER A 102 18.88 -11.26 0.69
C SER A 102 20.31 -11.74 1.04
N GLN A 103 21.09 -12.15 0.03
CA GLN A 103 22.48 -12.58 0.18
C GLN A 103 23.53 -11.50 -0.15
N ASN A 104 23.14 -10.36 -0.72
CA ASN A 104 24.07 -9.29 -1.09
C ASN A 104 24.34 -8.36 0.11
N LYS A 105 25.57 -8.40 0.63
CA LYS A 105 26.01 -7.59 1.78
C LYS A 105 25.82 -6.08 1.57
N PHE A 106 26.06 -5.56 0.37
CA PHE A 106 25.91 -4.14 0.06
C PHE A 106 24.45 -3.70 0.13
N VAL A 107 23.54 -4.49 -0.45
CA VAL A 107 22.10 -4.15 -0.42
C VAL A 107 21.53 -4.30 0.99
N LYS A 108 22.01 -5.27 1.76
CA LYS A 108 21.70 -5.40 3.19
C LYS A 108 22.12 -4.17 3.99
N GLN A 109 23.31 -3.63 3.73
CA GLN A 109 23.80 -2.40 4.37
C GLN A 109 22.95 -1.18 3.96
N MET A 110 22.63 -1.04 2.68
CA MET A 110 21.74 0.03 2.19
C MET A 110 20.36 -0.02 2.86
N PHE A 111 19.79 -1.22 3.04
CA PHE A 111 18.54 -1.40 3.77
C PHE A 111 18.64 -0.89 5.21
N TYR A 112 19.70 -1.23 5.95
CA TYR A 112 19.85 -0.76 7.33
C TYR A 112 20.10 0.74 7.44
N ILE A 113 20.84 1.34 6.50
CA ILE A 113 21.01 2.80 6.44
C ILE A 113 19.64 3.45 6.23
N PHE A 114 18.86 2.94 5.27
CA PHE A 114 17.53 3.45 5.00
C PHE A 114 16.58 3.29 6.19
N LEU A 115 16.62 2.14 6.87
CA LEU A 115 15.88 1.89 8.11
C LEU A 115 16.25 2.91 9.20
N ALA A 116 17.55 3.16 9.40
CA ALA A 116 18.01 4.13 10.38
C ALA A 116 17.53 5.55 10.05
N LEU A 117 17.59 5.96 8.78
CA LEU A 117 17.07 7.26 8.33
C LEU A 117 15.55 7.38 8.55
N ASN A 118 14.79 6.32 8.32
CA ASN A 118 13.34 6.32 8.58
C ASN A 118 13.02 6.41 10.08
N ILE A 119 13.79 5.74 10.93
CA ILE A 119 13.64 5.86 12.39
C ILE A 119 13.94 7.29 12.85
N LEU A 120 15.01 7.91 12.33
CA LEU A 120 15.36 9.29 12.65
C LEU A 120 14.26 10.26 12.18
N TRP A 121 13.73 10.03 10.99
CA TRP A 121 12.58 10.78 10.47
C TRP A 121 11.36 10.65 11.39
N GLU A 122 11.02 9.43 11.83
CA GLU A 122 9.86 9.21 12.69
C GLU A 122 9.98 9.93 14.03
N LEU A 123 11.17 9.90 14.63
CA LEU A 123 11.45 10.65 15.86
C LEU A 123 11.33 12.17 15.63
N PHE A 124 11.80 12.66 14.48
CA PHE A 124 11.67 14.05 14.09
C PHE A 124 10.21 14.45 13.83
N PHE A 125 9.44 13.60 13.15
CA PHE A 125 8.01 13.78 12.90
C PHE A 125 7.24 13.83 14.21
N PHE A 126 7.46 12.87 15.12
CA PHE A 126 6.84 12.85 16.44
C PHE A 126 7.18 14.12 17.24
N TYR A 127 8.43 14.57 17.21
CA TYR A 127 8.86 15.82 17.83
C TYR A 127 8.12 17.04 17.23
N MET A 128 8.05 17.11 15.90
CA MET A 128 7.40 18.21 15.18
C MET A 128 5.90 18.30 15.51
N ILE A 129 5.20 17.17 15.60
CA ILE A 129 3.76 17.15 15.87
C ILE A 129 3.46 17.51 17.33
N PHE A 130 4.14 16.89 18.30
CA PHE A 130 3.73 16.94 19.70
C PHE A 130 4.49 17.96 20.57
N PHE A 131 5.71 18.32 20.19
CA PHE A 131 6.60 19.12 21.05
C PHE A 131 7.05 20.44 20.42
N SER A 132 6.95 20.58 19.10
CA SER A 132 7.43 21.75 18.38
C SER A 132 6.39 22.88 18.28
N GLU A 133 6.89 24.11 18.33
CA GLU A 133 6.14 25.35 18.02
C GLU A 133 6.13 25.68 16.52
N ILE A 134 6.63 24.79 15.66
CA ILE A 134 6.56 24.96 14.21
C ILE A 134 5.11 25.21 13.77
N LEU A 135 4.93 26.20 12.88
CA LEU A 135 3.65 26.51 12.25
C LEU A 135 3.12 25.28 11.51
N ILE A 136 1.82 25.03 11.61
CA ILE A 136 1.20 23.81 11.07
C ILE A 136 1.39 23.70 9.56
N GLU A 137 1.31 24.83 8.83
CA GLU A 137 1.53 24.86 7.38
C GLU A 137 2.96 24.44 7.01
N THR A 138 3.93 24.72 7.88
CA THR A 138 5.33 24.30 7.68
C THR A 138 5.49 22.81 7.98
N ALA A 139 4.84 22.30 9.03
CA ALA A 139 4.85 20.88 9.34
C ALA A 139 4.23 20.06 8.21
N GLU A 140 3.10 20.50 7.65
CA GLU A 140 2.44 19.91 6.48
C GLU A 140 3.37 19.86 5.27
N LEU A 141 4.04 20.97 4.96
CA LEU A 141 4.96 21.04 3.82
C LEU A 141 6.12 20.05 3.98
N ILE A 142 6.67 19.94 5.19
CA ILE A 142 7.77 19.03 5.50
C ILE A 142 7.33 17.57 5.33
N VAL A 143 6.16 17.20 5.85
CA VAL A 143 5.58 15.85 5.70
C VAL A 143 5.30 15.55 4.23
N PHE A 144 4.70 16.48 3.50
CA PHE A 144 4.40 16.33 2.08
C PHE A 144 5.67 16.07 1.24
N ILE A 145 6.77 16.79 1.51
CA ILE A 145 8.04 16.57 0.81
C ILE A 145 8.58 15.16 1.09
N TYR A 146 8.52 14.71 2.34
CA TYR A 146 8.95 13.38 2.72
C TYR A 146 8.12 12.30 2.03
N ASP A 147 6.80 12.42 2.02
CA ASP A 147 5.90 11.45 1.39
C ASP A 147 6.11 11.39 -0.11
N LEU A 148 6.29 12.53 -0.77
CA LEU A 148 6.60 12.59 -2.19
C LEU A 148 7.90 11.83 -2.50
N PHE A 149 8.93 12.02 -1.67
CA PHE A 149 10.19 11.31 -1.82
C PHE A 149 10.05 9.81 -1.56
N ALA A 150 9.36 9.42 -0.49
CA ALA A 150 9.12 8.03 -0.11
C ALA A 150 8.28 7.29 -1.17
N LEU A 151 7.26 7.96 -1.72
CA LEU A 151 6.43 7.46 -2.80
C LEU A 151 7.27 7.25 -4.07
N LEU A 152 8.03 8.26 -4.51
CA LEU A 152 8.88 8.17 -5.69
C LEU A 152 9.85 6.98 -5.57
N LEU A 153 10.50 6.87 -4.41
CA LEU A 153 11.45 5.81 -4.13
C LEU A 153 10.78 4.43 -4.16
N THR A 154 9.60 4.30 -3.55
CA THR A 154 8.79 3.06 -3.59
C THR A 154 8.41 2.68 -5.02
N MET A 155 7.95 3.64 -5.84
CA MET A 155 7.62 3.40 -7.25
C MET A 155 8.82 2.88 -8.04
N VAL A 156 10.01 3.48 -7.85
CA VAL A 156 11.24 3.06 -8.53
C VAL A 156 11.60 1.62 -8.17
N PHE A 157 11.51 1.25 -6.88
CA PHE A 157 11.78 -0.11 -6.44
C PHE A 157 10.79 -1.14 -7.00
N ILE A 158 9.49 -0.84 -6.98
CA ILE A 158 8.45 -1.70 -7.55
C ILE A 158 8.67 -1.87 -9.06
N LEU A 159 8.95 -0.79 -9.79
CA LEU A 159 9.20 -0.83 -11.22
C LEU A 159 10.42 -1.68 -11.55
N PHE A 160 11.53 -1.49 -10.82
CA PHE A 160 12.73 -2.30 -10.99
C PHE A 160 12.46 -3.79 -10.75
N LEU A 161 11.76 -4.12 -9.65
CA LEU A 161 11.32 -5.47 -9.33
C LEU A 161 10.45 -6.08 -10.43
N ALA A 162 9.47 -5.33 -10.93
CA ALA A 162 8.56 -5.77 -11.98
C ALA A 162 9.33 -6.09 -13.26
N ILE A 163 10.20 -5.19 -13.71
CA ILE A 163 11.03 -5.37 -14.91
C ILE A 163 11.95 -6.58 -14.76
N LYS A 164 12.63 -6.71 -13.62
CA LYS A 164 13.53 -7.85 -13.36
C LYS A 164 12.76 -9.18 -13.35
N SER A 165 11.58 -9.21 -12.74
CA SER A 165 10.74 -10.40 -12.67
C SER A 165 10.19 -10.80 -14.04
N LEU A 166 9.79 -9.83 -14.87
CA LEU A 166 9.33 -10.07 -16.25
C LEU A 166 10.43 -10.64 -17.17
N LYS A 167 11.69 -10.29 -16.92
CA LYS A 167 12.86 -10.82 -17.65
C LYS A 167 13.31 -12.21 -17.17
N SER A 168 12.75 -12.73 -16.07
CA SER A 168 13.08 -14.07 -15.58
C SER A 168 12.60 -15.15 -16.57
N ASN A 169 13.22 -16.31 -16.57
CA ASN A 169 12.73 -17.48 -17.32
C ASN A 169 11.62 -18.25 -16.58
N ASP A 170 11.51 -18.04 -15.27
CA ASP A 170 10.48 -18.65 -14.43
C ASP A 170 9.12 -17.98 -14.66
N ASP A 171 8.12 -18.79 -15.02
CA ASP A 171 6.77 -18.32 -15.32
C ASP A 171 6.05 -17.72 -14.09
N VAL A 172 6.36 -18.20 -12.88
CA VAL A 172 5.84 -17.61 -11.63
C VAL A 172 6.38 -16.19 -11.46
N LEU A 173 7.69 -16.00 -11.70
CA LEU A 173 8.32 -14.70 -11.63
C LEU A 173 7.79 -13.75 -12.71
N LYS A 174 7.52 -14.24 -13.94
CA LYS A 174 6.85 -13.43 -14.97
C LYS A 174 5.46 -12.97 -14.54
N THR A 175 4.65 -13.87 -13.98
CA THR A 175 3.32 -13.51 -13.46
C THR A 175 3.42 -12.50 -12.32
N ARG A 176 4.37 -12.66 -11.40
CA ARG A 176 4.67 -11.66 -10.36
C ARG A 176 4.97 -10.30 -10.97
N GLY A 177 5.90 -10.25 -11.91
CA GLY A 177 6.31 -9.02 -12.58
C GLY A 177 5.16 -8.32 -13.31
N PHE A 178 4.30 -9.08 -13.98
CA PHE A 178 3.10 -8.55 -14.63
C PHE A 178 2.11 -7.95 -13.63
N SER A 179 1.82 -8.67 -12.53
CA SER A 179 0.95 -8.17 -11.48
C SER A 179 1.50 -6.91 -10.81
N LEU A 180 2.81 -6.86 -10.54
CA LEU A 180 3.46 -5.65 -10.00
C LEU A 180 3.33 -4.45 -10.94
N LEU A 181 3.60 -4.65 -12.24
CA LEU A 181 3.55 -3.56 -13.23
C LEU A 181 2.12 -3.03 -13.42
N MET A 182 1.15 -3.93 -13.59
CA MET A 182 -0.25 -3.55 -13.73
C MET A 182 -0.77 -2.88 -12.44
N GLY A 183 -0.40 -3.41 -11.27
CA GLY A 183 -0.74 -2.81 -9.99
C GLY A 183 -0.20 -1.39 -9.86
N LEU A 184 1.06 -1.16 -10.23
CA LEU A 184 1.68 0.16 -10.20
C LEU A 184 0.95 1.14 -11.13
N ILE A 185 0.65 0.73 -12.37
CA ILE A 185 -0.06 1.58 -13.35
C ILE A 185 -1.44 1.99 -12.82
N LEU A 186 -2.21 1.04 -12.28
CA LEU A 186 -3.54 1.33 -11.73
C LEU A 186 -3.48 2.30 -10.55
N CYS A 187 -2.53 2.11 -9.63
CA CYS A 187 -2.34 3.04 -8.50
C CYS A 187 -1.95 4.43 -8.98
N VAL A 188 -1.00 4.56 -9.92
CA VAL A 188 -0.54 5.86 -10.43
C VAL A 188 -1.66 6.59 -11.15
N ILE A 189 -2.42 5.92 -12.01
CA ILE A 189 -3.57 6.52 -12.72
C ILE A 189 -4.60 7.01 -11.69
N SER A 190 -4.91 6.19 -10.68
CA SER A 190 -5.84 6.59 -9.63
C SER A 190 -5.37 7.85 -8.90
N LEU A 191 -4.10 7.90 -8.49
CA LEU A 191 -3.55 9.03 -7.71
C LEU A 191 -3.40 10.32 -8.51
N ILE A 192 -3.23 10.24 -9.84
CA ILE A 192 -3.15 11.44 -10.69
C ILE A 192 -4.52 12.08 -10.87
N ILE A 193 -5.58 11.28 -10.89
CA ILE A 193 -6.93 11.72 -11.22
C ILE A 193 -7.74 12.02 -9.95
N GLU A 194 -7.52 11.27 -8.87
CA GLU A 194 -8.18 11.49 -7.58
C GLU A 194 -7.50 12.63 -6.83
N ASP A 195 -8.22 13.74 -6.63
CA ASP A 195 -7.78 14.90 -5.84
C ASP A 195 -8.08 14.75 -4.33
N GLY A 196 -8.69 13.63 -3.93
CA GLY A 196 -9.03 13.30 -2.55
C GLY A 196 -10.26 14.03 -2.01
N VAL A 197 -10.93 14.88 -2.81
CA VAL A 197 -12.10 15.66 -2.39
C VAL A 197 -13.33 15.13 -3.10
N PHE A 198 -14.15 14.37 -2.37
CA PHE A 198 -15.42 13.90 -2.92
C PHE A 198 -16.37 15.08 -3.19
N THR A 199 -16.52 15.45 -4.45
CA THR A 199 -17.46 16.48 -4.90
C THR A 199 -18.62 15.84 -5.66
N PRO A 200 -19.86 16.37 -5.55
CA PRO A 200 -21.00 15.79 -6.25
C PRO A 200 -20.83 15.73 -7.77
N GLU A 201 -20.10 16.68 -8.36
CA GLU A 201 -19.84 16.74 -9.79
C GLU A 201 -18.90 15.62 -10.28
N TRP A 202 -17.95 15.20 -9.45
CA TRP A 202 -16.93 14.19 -9.79
C TRP A 202 -17.13 12.84 -9.11
N ALA A 203 -18.18 12.70 -8.27
CA ALA A 203 -18.49 11.52 -7.47
C ALA A 203 -18.40 10.17 -8.22
N PHE A 204 -18.83 10.12 -9.48
CA PHE A 204 -18.73 8.91 -10.29
C PHE A 204 -17.27 8.58 -10.67
N LEU A 205 -16.50 9.59 -11.07
CA LEU A 205 -15.08 9.45 -11.40
C LEU A 205 -14.28 9.07 -10.15
N ASP A 206 -14.52 9.72 -9.02
CA ASP A 206 -13.88 9.42 -7.74
C ASP A 206 -14.11 7.96 -7.32
N THR A 207 -15.34 7.47 -7.52
CA THR A 207 -15.69 6.07 -7.24
C THR A 207 -14.90 5.11 -8.14
N ILE A 208 -14.77 5.41 -9.44
CA ILE A 208 -13.99 4.58 -10.37
C ILE A 208 -12.51 4.61 -9.98
N MET A 209 -11.93 5.78 -9.70
CA MET A 209 -10.53 5.90 -9.31
C MET A 209 -10.26 5.05 -8.07
N ARG A 210 -11.14 5.11 -7.07
CA ARG A 210 -11.00 4.28 -5.87
C ARG A 210 -11.08 2.78 -6.12
N ILE A 211 -11.89 2.35 -7.09
CA ILE A 211 -11.91 0.96 -7.55
C ILE A 211 -10.58 0.59 -8.21
N LEU A 212 -10.03 1.47 -9.06
CA LEU A 212 -8.71 1.27 -9.68
C LEU A 212 -7.61 1.20 -8.62
N LEU A 213 -7.65 2.05 -7.58
CA LEU A 213 -6.73 1.98 -6.45
C LEU A 213 -6.82 0.64 -5.73
N LEU A 214 -8.03 0.17 -5.41
CA LEU A 214 -8.25 -1.13 -4.75
C LEU A 214 -7.71 -2.28 -5.61
N LEU A 215 -7.98 -2.28 -6.91
CA LEU A 215 -7.45 -3.28 -7.84
C LEU A 215 -5.93 -3.19 -7.96
N GLY A 216 -5.38 -1.98 -8.00
CA GLY A 216 -3.95 -1.71 -8.08
C GLY A 216 -3.20 -2.25 -6.85
N VAL A 217 -3.67 -1.88 -5.65
CA VAL A 217 -3.13 -2.39 -4.38
C VAL A 217 -3.22 -3.91 -4.33
N PHE A 218 -4.38 -4.49 -4.68
CA PHE A 218 -4.53 -5.94 -4.74
C PHE A 218 -3.50 -6.60 -5.68
N LEU A 219 -3.29 -6.07 -6.87
CA LEU A 219 -2.33 -6.59 -7.84
C LEU A 219 -0.88 -6.43 -7.38
N LEU A 220 -0.53 -5.32 -6.71
CA LEU A 220 0.77 -5.16 -6.08
C LEU A 220 1.01 -6.28 -5.07
N PHE A 221 0.09 -6.47 -4.12
CA PHE A 221 0.16 -7.58 -3.16
C PHE A 221 0.29 -8.94 -3.86
N GLN A 222 -0.53 -9.23 -4.86
CA GLN A 222 -0.40 -10.47 -5.62
C GLN A 222 0.99 -10.61 -6.25
N GLY A 223 1.52 -9.53 -6.84
CA GLY A 223 2.83 -9.52 -7.46
C GLY A 223 3.98 -9.87 -6.51
N PHE A 224 3.87 -9.50 -5.23
CA PHE A 224 4.87 -9.86 -4.22
C PHE A 224 4.78 -11.30 -3.73
N PHE A 225 3.56 -11.85 -3.66
CA PHE A 225 3.29 -13.08 -2.91
C PHE A 225 2.71 -14.24 -3.73
N ILE A 226 2.55 -14.09 -5.06
CA ILE A 226 2.14 -15.18 -5.95
C ILE A 226 3.16 -16.33 -5.89
N GLY A 227 2.71 -17.55 -5.64
CA GLY A 227 3.50 -18.78 -5.79
C GLY A 227 2.82 -19.74 -6.76
N GLU A 228 3.45 -20.89 -7.00
CA GLU A 228 2.94 -21.95 -7.90
C GLU A 228 1.56 -22.47 -7.47
N GLU A 229 1.30 -22.51 -6.16
CA GLU A 229 0.01 -22.92 -5.60
C GLU A 229 -1.14 -21.94 -5.91
N SER A 230 -0.82 -20.71 -6.34
CA SER A 230 -1.81 -19.66 -6.54
C SER A 230 -2.80 -20.03 -7.64
N LYS A 231 -4.10 -19.98 -7.34
CA LYS A 231 -5.17 -20.13 -8.36
C LYS A 231 -5.00 -19.12 -9.50
N ILE A 232 -4.54 -17.91 -9.20
CA ILE A 232 -4.31 -16.86 -10.21
C ILE A 232 -3.18 -17.26 -11.16
N PHE A 233 -2.08 -17.80 -10.63
CA PHE A 233 -0.99 -18.32 -11.47
C PHE A 233 -1.50 -19.46 -12.36
N LYS A 234 -2.28 -20.40 -11.81
CA LYS A 234 -2.87 -21.51 -12.57
C LYS A 234 -3.80 -21.03 -13.69
N ILE A 235 -4.61 -20.00 -13.44
CA ILE A 235 -5.48 -19.37 -14.44
C ILE A 235 -4.65 -18.67 -15.53
N TYR A 236 -3.63 -17.90 -15.14
CA TYR A 236 -2.77 -17.20 -16.11
C TYR A 236 -2.04 -18.20 -17.01
N ASN A 237 -1.51 -19.27 -16.42
CA ASN A 237 -0.78 -20.29 -17.16
C ASN A 237 -1.69 -21.12 -18.07
N SER A 238 -2.92 -21.42 -17.66
CA SER A 238 -3.88 -22.13 -18.52
C SER A 238 -4.30 -21.31 -19.75
N ILE A 239 -4.46 -19.98 -19.61
CA ILE A 239 -4.71 -19.07 -20.73
C ILE A 239 -3.50 -19.06 -21.69
N LYS A 240 -2.28 -19.03 -21.16
CA LYS A 240 -1.04 -19.04 -21.94
C LYS A 240 -0.84 -20.36 -22.70
N MET A 241 -1.18 -21.49 -22.10
CA MET A 241 -1.09 -22.81 -22.74
C MET A 241 -2.10 -22.95 -23.88
N LYS A 242 -3.36 -22.54 -23.69
CA LYS A 242 -4.36 -22.52 -24.78
C LYS A 242 -3.87 -21.73 -25.99
N LYS A 243 -3.24 -20.59 -25.76
CA LYS A 243 -2.73 -19.70 -26.83
C LYS A 243 -1.53 -20.25 -27.61
N LYS A 244 -0.95 -21.39 -27.19
CA LYS A 244 0.10 -22.11 -27.94
C LYS A 244 -0.42 -23.27 -28.77
N GLU A 245 -1.67 -23.68 -28.53
CA GLU A 245 -2.33 -24.78 -29.24
C GLU A 245 -3.16 -24.27 -30.45
N ASP A 246 -3.45 -22.97 -30.48
CA ASP A 246 -4.05 -22.23 -31.60
C ASP A 246 -2.98 -21.57 -32.49
#